data_AF-A0A3B9Z9F1-F1
#
_entry.id   AF-A0A3B9Z9F1-F1
#
_cell.length_a   1.000
_cell.length_b   1.000
_cell.length_c   1.000
_cell.angle_alpha   90.00
_cell.angle_beta   90.00
_cell.angle_gamma   90.00
#
_symmetry.space_group_name_H-M   'P 1'
#
loop_
_entity.id
_entity.type
_entity.pdbx_description
1 polymer ?
#
loop_
_entity_poly.entity_id
_entity_poly.type
_entity_poly.pdbx_seq_one_letter_code
_entity_poly.pdbx_strand_id
1 'polypeptide(L)'
;WNMGWMNDTLRYMQTDPYFRHEHYGELLFSMVYAYSEKFMLVLSHDEVVHGKKSLVEKMPGSFEDKLKNLKAMLGFYYTHPGKKLLFMGQEFAQSNEWWEGRELDWFSLDIDYNKQIQKYVKDLNNLYTNEKSLYELDEYSEGFEWINNISADESIIVFTRNGVDPYDRLLVVCNFDTIARENYKIGVPYDGGYKEIFNSDAKVYGGEGFVNGRIKKSKVDECDGRRDSIRIKVPALGISIFRYVPPKK
;
A
#
# COMPACT_ATOMS: atom_id res chain seq x y z
N TRP A 1 7.47 -7.11 17.36
CA TRP A 1 7.07 -7.30 15.95
C TRP A 1 5.57 -7.53 15.90
N ASN A 2 4.86 -7.00 14.90
CA ASN A 2 3.43 -7.25 14.73
C ASN A 2 3.21 -8.53 13.93
N MET A 3 3.29 -9.68 14.61
CA MET A 3 3.11 -10.99 13.97
C MET A 3 1.67 -11.20 13.50
N GLY A 4 0.69 -10.59 14.16
CA GLY A 4 -0.71 -10.61 13.72
C GLY A 4 -0.88 -9.92 12.37
N TRP A 5 -0.41 -8.68 12.24
CA TRP A 5 -0.42 -7.96 10.97
C TRP A 5 0.28 -8.73 9.85
N MET A 6 1.44 -9.34 10.15
CA MET A 6 2.18 -10.13 9.16
C MET A 6 1.35 -11.32 8.66
N ASN A 7 0.80 -12.13 9.57
CA ASN A 7 -0.01 -13.30 9.21
C ASN A 7 -1.28 -12.91 8.45
N ASP A 8 -1.99 -11.90 8.93
CA ASP A 8 -3.25 -11.43 8.34
C ASP A 8 -2.99 -10.86 6.93
N THR A 9 -1.99 -10.00 6.78
CA THR A 9 -1.63 -9.41 5.48
C THR A 9 -1.16 -10.48 4.49
N LEU A 10 -0.29 -11.41 4.90
CA LEU A 10 0.19 -12.45 4.00
C LEU A 10 -0.92 -13.42 3.60
N ARG A 11 -1.86 -13.74 4.50
CA ARG A 11 -3.02 -14.58 4.20
C ARG A 11 -3.92 -13.88 3.19
N TYR A 12 -4.31 -12.64 3.45
CA TYR A 12 -5.14 -11.84 2.56
C TYR A 12 -4.53 -11.72 1.17
N MET A 13 -3.23 -11.44 1.08
CA MET A 13 -2.54 -11.29 -0.19
C MET A 13 -2.38 -12.61 -0.96
N GLN A 14 -2.32 -13.76 -0.27
CA GLN A 14 -2.32 -15.10 -0.88
C GLN A 14 -3.70 -15.52 -1.40
N THR A 15 -4.78 -14.98 -0.83
CA THR A 15 -6.14 -15.23 -1.29
C THR A 15 -6.34 -14.68 -2.69
N ASP A 16 -6.93 -15.51 -3.57
CA ASP A 16 -7.34 -15.10 -4.92
C ASP A 16 -8.21 -13.83 -4.82
N PRO A 17 -7.95 -12.79 -5.65
CA PRO A 17 -8.70 -11.53 -5.58
C PRO A 17 -10.21 -11.68 -5.56
N TYR A 18 -10.77 -12.71 -6.22
CA TYR A 18 -12.20 -12.98 -6.21
C TYR A 18 -12.76 -13.29 -4.81
N PHE A 19 -11.98 -13.98 -3.96
CA PHE A 19 -12.39 -14.39 -2.61
C PHE A 19 -11.95 -13.40 -1.52
N ARG A 20 -11.26 -12.30 -1.85
CA ARG A 20 -10.73 -11.34 -0.85
C ARG A 20 -11.82 -10.64 -0.04
N HIS A 21 -13.02 -10.51 -0.57
CA HIS A 21 -14.16 -9.93 0.16
C HIS A 21 -14.48 -10.71 1.45
N GLU A 22 -14.33 -12.05 1.45
CA GLU A 22 -14.53 -12.89 2.65
C GLU A 22 -13.42 -12.71 3.70
N HIS A 23 -12.24 -12.28 3.25
CA HIS A 23 -11.04 -12.09 4.06
C HIS A 23 -10.76 -10.62 4.39
N TYR A 24 -11.65 -9.69 4.01
CA TYR A 24 -11.43 -8.25 4.11
C TYR A 24 -11.07 -7.77 5.53
N GLY A 25 -11.59 -8.45 6.56
CA GLY A 25 -11.26 -8.17 7.96
C GLY A 25 -9.76 -8.32 8.29
N GLU A 26 -9.01 -9.15 7.56
CA GLU A 26 -7.57 -9.34 7.74
C GLU A 26 -6.77 -8.06 7.47
N LEU A 27 -7.24 -7.20 6.56
CA LEU A 27 -6.64 -5.88 6.32
C LEU A 27 -6.88 -4.88 7.47
N LEU A 28 -7.99 -5.04 8.19
CA LEU A 28 -8.47 -4.05 9.15
C LEU A 28 -8.08 -4.39 10.59
N PHE A 29 -8.01 -5.68 10.91
CA PHE A 29 -7.98 -6.17 12.27
C PHE A 29 -6.75 -5.69 13.06
N SER A 30 -5.60 -5.59 12.40
CA SER A 30 -4.37 -5.10 13.05
C SER A 30 -4.50 -3.68 13.62
N MET A 31 -5.38 -2.84 13.05
CA MET A 31 -5.63 -1.48 13.54
C MET A 31 -6.45 -1.46 14.84
N VAL A 32 -7.17 -2.53 15.17
CA VAL A 32 -7.93 -2.64 16.45
C VAL A 32 -6.98 -2.56 17.64
N TYR A 33 -5.77 -3.09 17.50
CA TYR A 33 -4.77 -3.13 18.56
C TYR A 33 -3.48 -2.38 18.22
N ALA A 34 -3.40 -1.67 17.08
CA ALA A 34 -2.16 -1.03 16.59
C ALA A 34 -1.50 -0.05 17.58
N TYR A 35 -2.26 0.48 18.55
CA TYR A 35 -1.77 1.43 19.55
C TYR A 35 -1.58 0.81 20.95
N SER A 36 -1.73 -0.51 21.07
CA SER A 36 -1.45 -1.23 22.32
C SER A 36 0.05 -1.39 22.57
N GLU A 37 0.87 -1.35 21.51
CA GLU A 37 2.32 -1.57 21.55
C GLU A 37 3.02 -0.70 20.50
N LYS A 38 4.34 -0.55 20.64
CA LYS A 38 5.19 0.09 19.63
C LYS A 38 5.56 -0.93 18.55
N PHE A 39 4.68 -1.08 17.55
CA PHE A 39 4.84 -2.13 16.55
C PHE A 39 5.91 -1.83 15.49
N MET A 40 6.62 -2.90 15.13
CA MET A 40 7.37 -3.02 13.89
C MET A 40 6.64 -4.03 13.01
N LEU A 41 6.30 -3.65 11.78
CA LEU A 41 5.76 -4.49 10.73
C LEU A 41 6.93 -5.24 10.08
N VAL A 42 6.87 -6.57 10.11
CA VAL A 42 8.03 -7.41 9.78
C VAL A 42 7.65 -8.43 8.73
N LEU A 43 8.39 -8.41 7.62
CA LEU A 43 8.42 -9.45 6.60
C LEU A 43 9.84 -10.03 6.60
N SER A 44 10.08 -10.96 7.53
CA SER A 44 11.42 -11.48 7.83
C SER A 44 11.80 -12.68 6.95
N HIS A 45 13.01 -13.20 7.16
CA HIS A 45 13.52 -14.42 6.54
C HIS A 45 12.64 -15.65 6.79
N ASP A 46 12.02 -15.76 7.96
CA ASP A 46 11.16 -16.90 8.32
C ASP A 46 9.94 -17.04 7.42
N GLU A 47 9.55 -15.98 6.72
CA GLU A 47 8.38 -15.98 5.84
C GLU A 47 8.70 -16.40 4.39
N VAL A 48 9.97 -16.58 4.05
CA VAL A 48 10.42 -16.84 2.66
C VAL A 48 11.33 -18.07 2.54
N VAL A 49 11.11 -19.05 3.41
CA VAL A 49 11.83 -20.34 3.50
C VAL A 49 10.87 -21.50 3.75
N HIS A 50 11.39 -22.73 3.75
CA HIS A 50 10.69 -23.94 4.18
C HIS A 50 9.37 -24.22 3.44
N GLY A 51 9.33 -23.93 2.13
CA GLY A 51 8.14 -24.16 1.30
C GLY A 51 7.11 -23.02 1.36
N LYS A 52 7.39 -21.94 2.11
CA LYS A 52 6.50 -20.78 2.21
C LYS A 52 6.54 -19.88 0.98
N LYS A 53 7.47 -20.07 0.05
CA LYS A 53 7.74 -19.24 -1.14
C LYS A 53 8.27 -17.84 -0.82
N SER A 54 8.89 -17.19 -1.79
CA SER A 54 9.18 -15.74 -1.76
C SER A 54 7.90 -14.91 -1.75
N LEU A 55 7.98 -13.62 -1.41
CA LEU A 55 6.80 -12.75 -1.37
C LEU A 55 6.10 -12.64 -2.72
N VAL A 56 6.84 -12.58 -3.84
CA VAL A 56 6.22 -12.52 -5.18
C VAL A 56 5.49 -13.83 -5.49
N GLU A 57 6.07 -14.98 -5.14
CA GLU A 57 5.49 -16.28 -5.47
C GLU A 57 4.32 -16.69 -4.55
N LYS A 58 4.12 -15.98 -3.44
CA LYS A 58 2.90 -16.07 -2.61
C LYS A 58 1.67 -15.46 -3.31
N MET A 59 1.87 -14.50 -4.20
CA MET A 59 0.75 -13.80 -4.83
C MET A 59 0.02 -14.70 -5.84
N PRO A 60 -1.32 -14.60 -5.94
CA PRO A 60 -2.11 -15.34 -6.92
C PRO A 60 -2.05 -14.69 -8.32
N GLY A 61 -2.54 -15.42 -9.32
CA GLY A 61 -2.72 -14.93 -10.68
C GLY A 61 -1.53 -15.16 -11.62
N SER A 62 -1.55 -14.46 -12.75
CA SER A 62 -0.44 -14.46 -13.71
C SER A 62 0.80 -13.83 -13.10
N PHE A 63 1.97 -14.02 -13.70
CA PHE A 63 3.20 -13.41 -13.17
C PHE A 63 3.13 -11.87 -13.10
N GLU A 64 2.45 -11.23 -14.05
CA GLU A 64 2.19 -9.79 -14.01
C GLU A 64 1.29 -9.40 -12.84
N ASP A 65 0.24 -10.18 -12.57
CA ASP A 65 -0.64 -9.98 -11.41
C ASP A 65 0.12 -10.15 -10.10
N LYS A 66 1.06 -11.10 -10.03
CA LYS A 66 1.92 -11.28 -8.85
C LYS A 66 2.76 -10.04 -8.55
N LEU A 67 3.35 -9.44 -9.58
CA LEU A 67 4.11 -8.19 -9.46
C LEU A 67 3.23 -7.01 -9.04
N LYS A 68 2.02 -6.89 -9.60
CA LYS A 68 1.05 -5.86 -9.20
C LYS A 68 0.64 -6.03 -7.72
N ASN A 69 0.27 -7.25 -7.33
CA ASN A 69 -0.06 -7.59 -5.93
C ASN A 69 1.10 -7.29 -4.97
N LEU A 70 2.34 -7.67 -5.33
CA LEU A 70 3.51 -7.38 -4.51
C LEU A 70 3.67 -5.87 -4.31
N LYS A 71 3.52 -5.06 -5.37
CA LYS A 71 3.58 -3.60 -5.25
C LYS A 71 2.45 -3.07 -4.37
N ALA A 72 1.21 -3.53 -4.53
CA ALA A 72 0.09 -3.12 -3.68
C ALA A 72 0.34 -3.45 -2.19
N MET A 73 0.79 -4.66 -1.89
CA MET A 73 1.13 -5.08 -0.53
C MET A 73 2.28 -4.25 0.05
N LEU A 74 3.37 -4.04 -0.70
CA LEU A 74 4.50 -3.25 -0.22
C LEU A 74 4.10 -1.79 0.01
N GLY A 75 3.30 -1.20 -0.88
CA GLY A 75 2.75 0.14 -0.67
C GLY A 75 1.87 0.25 0.57
N PHE A 76 0.99 -0.74 0.80
CA PHE A 76 0.20 -0.83 2.03
C PHE A 76 1.10 -0.99 3.26
N TYR A 77 2.10 -1.87 3.21
CA TYR A 77 3.10 -2.06 4.26
C TYR A 77 3.83 -0.76 4.62
N TYR A 78 4.25 0.05 3.63
CA TYR A 78 4.93 1.32 3.88
C TYR A 78 3.99 2.40 4.44
N THR A 79 2.70 2.35 4.09
CA THR A 79 1.71 3.36 4.51
C THR A 79 0.92 2.99 5.76
N HIS A 80 0.91 1.72 6.17
CA HIS A 80 0.31 1.26 7.43
C HIS A 80 1.10 1.79 8.64
N PRO A 81 0.47 2.14 9.78
CA PRO A 81 1.19 2.53 10.99
C PRO A 81 2.17 1.45 11.49
N GLY A 82 3.35 1.87 11.96
CA GLY A 82 4.40 1.02 12.54
C GLY A 82 5.67 0.94 11.70
N LYS A 83 6.83 0.67 12.34
CA LYS A 83 8.15 0.69 11.68
C LYS A 83 8.35 -0.49 10.72
N LYS A 84 9.32 -0.40 9.82
CA LYS A 84 9.45 -1.28 8.63
C LYS A 84 10.68 -2.19 8.75
N LEU A 85 10.50 -3.51 8.59
CA LEU A 85 11.56 -4.49 8.32
C LEU A 85 11.19 -5.39 7.14
N LEU A 86 11.96 -5.30 6.05
CA LEU A 86 11.83 -6.16 4.86
C LEU A 86 13.13 -6.96 4.68
N PHE A 87 13.02 -8.28 4.57
CA PHE A 87 14.18 -9.15 4.36
C PHE A 87 14.73 -9.07 2.93
N MET A 88 16.03 -9.31 2.79
CA MET A 88 16.74 -9.23 1.50
C MET A 88 16.18 -10.18 0.44
N GLY A 89 16.33 -9.81 -0.82
CA GLY A 89 15.75 -10.53 -1.97
C GLY A 89 14.33 -10.08 -2.31
N GLN A 90 13.57 -9.61 -1.32
CA GLN A 90 12.17 -9.23 -1.53
C GLN A 90 12.06 -7.85 -2.20
N GLU A 91 13.06 -6.99 -2.04
CA GLU A 91 13.11 -5.64 -2.60
C GLU A 91 13.23 -5.63 -4.13
N PHE A 92 13.64 -6.73 -4.75
CA PHE A 92 13.71 -6.89 -6.20
C PHE A 92 12.87 -8.06 -6.70
N ALA A 93 11.95 -8.59 -5.89
CA ALA A 93 11.09 -9.72 -6.23
C ALA A 93 11.88 -10.99 -6.64
N GLN A 94 12.85 -11.40 -5.83
CA GLN A 94 13.47 -12.73 -6.00
C GLN A 94 12.38 -13.81 -6.02
N SER A 95 12.36 -14.64 -7.06
CA SER A 95 11.35 -15.70 -7.20
C SER A 95 11.61 -16.87 -6.28
N ASN A 96 12.85 -17.33 -6.16
CA ASN A 96 13.16 -18.47 -5.32
C ASN A 96 13.08 -18.10 -3.83
N GLU A 97 12.75 -19.10 -3.00
CA GLU A 97 12.96 -18.99 -1.56
C GLU A 97 14.40 -18.63 -1.22
N TRP A 98 14.56 -17.96 -0.09
CA TRP A 98 15.89 -17.72 0.45
C TRP A 98 16.54 -19.04 0.83
N TRP A 99 17.82 -19.17 0.52
CA TRP A 99 18.63 -20.32 0.90
C TRP A 99 19.98 -19.83 1.38
N GLU A 100 20.30 -20.07 2.65
CA GLU A 100 21.56 -19.65 3.26
C GLU A 100 22.82 -20.25 2.60
N GLY A 101 22.66 -21.40 1.92
CA GLY A 101 23.77 -22.10 1.25
C GLY A 101 24.18 -21.50 -0.09
N ARG A 102 23.52 -20.43 -0.56
CA ARG A 102 23.86 -19.71 -1.78
C ARG A 102 23.65 -18.20 -1.62
N GLU A 103 24.19 -17.44 -2.56
CA GLU A 103 23.89 -16.02 -2.67
C GLU A 103 22.44 -15.78 -3.15
N LEU A 104 22.00 -14.53 -3.03
CA LEU A 104 20.74 -14.09 -3.63
C LEU A 104 20.80 -14.20 -5.15
N ASP A 105 19.64 -14.27 -5.79
CA ASP A 105 19.50 -14.41 -7.24
C ASP A 105 19.80 -13.09 -7.97
N TRP A 106 21.01 -12.54 -7.80
CA TRP A 106 21.43 -11.23 -8.32
C TRP A 106 21.30 -11.11 -9.84
N PHE A 107 21.45 -12.22 -10.56
CA PHE A 107 21.21 -12.30 -12.01
C PHE A 107 19.79 -11.84 -12.41
N SER A 108 18.81 -11.92 -11.49
CA SER A 108 17.45 -11.43 -11.74
C SER A 108 17.42 -9.93 -11.99
N LEU A 109 18.40 -9.18 -11.46
CA LEU A 109 18.51 -7.74 -11.72
C LEU A 109 18.95 -7.40 -13.14
N ASP A 110 19.17 -8.38 -14.04
CA ASP A 110 19.27 -8.11 -15.47
C ASP A 110 17.88 -8.03 -16.14
N ILE A 111 16.84 -8.53 -15.48
CA ILE A 111 15.47 -8.56 -15.97
C ILE A 111 14.72 -7.27 -15.58
N ASP A 112 13.97 -6.71 -16.52
CA ASP A 112 13.37 -5.39 -16.37
C ASP A 112 12.38 -5.29 -15.21
N TYR A 113 11.54 -6.30 -14.97
CA TYR A 113 10.57 -6.25 -13.88
C TYR A 113 11.24 -6.28 -12.50
N ASN A 114 12.34 -7.01 -12.32
CA ASN A 114 13.08 -7.00 -11.05
C ASN A 114 13.70 -5.61 -10.79
N LYS A 115 14.29 -4.98 -11.82
CA LYS A 115 14.78 -3.58 -11.73
C LYS A 115 13.66 -2.61 -11.38
N GLN A 116 12.46 -2.80 -11.95
CA GLN A 116 11.30 -1.96 -11.67
C GLN A 116 10.79 -2.12 -10.23
N ILE A 117 10.78 -3.34 -9.68
CA ILE A 117 10.45 -3.57 -8.27
C ILE A 117 11.52 -2.98 -7.34
N GLN A 118 12.80 -3.16 -7.67
CA GLN A 118 13.90 -2.54 -6.91
C GLN A 118 13.77 -1.02 -6.89
N LYS A 119 13.47 -0.41 -8.04
CA LYS A 119 13.19 1.03 -8.13
C LYS A 119 11.95 1.42 -7.33
N TYR A 120 10.88 0.62 -7.36
CA TYR A 120 9.66 0.86 -6.59
C TYR A 120 9.95 0.89 -5.08
N VAL A 121 10.70 -0.08 -4.56
CA VAL A 121 11.08 -0.12 -3.14
C VAL A 121 12.04 1.01 -2.78
N LYS A 122 12.98 1.37 -3.66
CA LYS A 122 13.83 2.54 -3.48
C LYS A 122 13.00 3.83 -3.35
N ASP A 123 12.02 4.01 -4.21
CA ASP A 123 11.18 5.20 -4.19
C ASP A 123 10.18 5.19 -3.02
N LEU A 124 9.71 4.01 -2.56
CA LEU A 124 8.95 3.87 -1.31
C LEU A 124 9.79 4.28 -0.08
N ASN A 125 11.06 3.89 -0.02
CA ASN A 125 11.96 4.35 1.03
C ASN A 125 12.14 5.88 1.00
N ASN A 126 12.34 6.46 -0.19
CA ASN A 126 12.43 7.91 -0.34
C ASN A 126 11.12 8.61 0.08
N LEU A 127 9.96 8.05 -0.29
CA LEU A 127 8.66 8.57 0.13
C LEU A 127 8.55 8.54 1.67
N TYR A 128 8.86 7.40 2.28
CA TYR A 128 8.78 7.20 3.72
C TYR A 128 9.66 8.18 4.49
N THR A 129 10.88 8.47 4.03
CA THR A 129 11.76 9.42 4.73
C THR A 129 11.38 10.89 4.51
N ASN A 130 10.70 11.21 3.40
CA ASN A 130 10.35 12.59 3.05
C ASN A 130 8.95 13.01 3.54
N GLU A 131 8.01 12.06 3.68
CA GLU A 131 6.67 12.34 4.21
C GLU A 131 6.58 12.01 5.71
N LYS A 132 6.63 13.06 6.54
CA LYS A 132 6.60 12.97 8.00
C LYS A 132 5.37 12.24 8.55
N SER A 133 4.21 12.44 7.92
CA SER A 133 2.96 11.72 8.18
C SER A 133 3.07 10.19 8.14
N LEU A 134 4.08 9.62 7.47
CA LEU A 134 4.31 8.18 7.44
C LEU A 134 5.04 7.62 8.67
N TYR A 135 5.62 8.47 9.53
CA TYR A 135 6.43 7.99 10.66
C TYR A 135 6.34 8.78 11.97
N GLU A 136 5.94 10.07 11.96
CA GLU A 136 5.95 10.91 13.16
C GLU A 136 4.95 10.41 14.22
N LEU A 137 3.78 9.97 13.78
CA LEU A 137 2.65 9.61 14.66
C LEU A 137 2.28 8.12 14.59
N ASP A 138 3.20 7.22 14.26
CA ASP A 138 2.93 5.76 14.18
C ASP A 138 2.36 5.17 15.48
N GLU A 139 2.73 5.74 16.63
CA GLU A 139 2.35 5.26 17.97
C GLU A 139 1.09 5.95 18.51
N TYR A 140 0.49 6.88 17.75
CA TYR A 140 -0.63 7.70 18.18
C TYR A 140 -1.83 7.53 17.25
N SER A 141 -3.03 7.42 17.81
CA SER A 141 -4.27 7.26 17.06
C SER A 141 -4.52 8.37 16.04
N GLU A 142 -4.04 9.57 16.33
CA GLU A 142 -4.16 10.77 15.53
C GLU A 142 -3.39 10.67 14.20
N GLY A 143 -2.38 9.79 14.14
CA GLY A 143 -1.56 9.56 12.95
C GLY A 143 -2.26 8.79 11.82
N PHE A 144 -3.47 8.27 12.06
CA PHE A 144 -4.21 7.46 11.10
C PHE A 144 -5.73 7.65 11.26
N GLU A 145 -6.45 7.66 10.14
CA GLU A 145 -7.92 7.69 10.15
C GLU A 145 -8.46 6.87 8.99
N TRP A 146 -9.36 5.92 9.25
CA TRP A 146 -10.10 5.26 8.17
C TRP A 146 -11.02 6.27 7.47
N ILE A 147 -10.97 6.27 6.14
CA ILE A 147 -11.92 7.00 5.30
C ILE A 147 -13.00 6.03 4.82
N ASN A 148 -12.58 4.91 4.22
CA ASN A 148 -13.46 3.83 3.83
C ASN A 148 -12.79 2.49 4.18
N ASN A 149 -13.47 1.72 5.02
CA ASN A 149 -13.10 0.38 5.44
C ASN A 149 -14.31 -0.56 5.42
N ILE A 150 -15.27 -0.31 4.52
CA ILE A 150 -16.51 -1.09 4.38
C ILE A 150 -16.71 -1.64 2.97
N SER A 151 -15.89 -1.21 1.99
CA SER A 151 -15.94 -1.66 0.60
C SER A 151 -15.31 -3.05 0.40
N ALA A 152 -15.77 -4.05 1.16
CA ALA A 152 -15.26 -5.43 1.09
C ALA A 152 -15.46 -6.05 -0.31
N ASP A 153 -16.63 -5.85 -0.92
CA ASP A 153 -16.96 -6.35 -2.27
C ASP A 153 -16.06 -5.78 -3.36
N GLU A 154 -15.44 -4.63 -3.12
CA GLU A 154 -14.49 -4.00 -4.05
C GLU A 154 -13.04 -4.24 -3.66
N SER A 155 -12.78 -4.86 -2.50
CA SER A 155 -11.44 -5.04 -1.93
C SER A 155 -10.63 -3.74 -1.88
N ILE A 156 -11.31 -2.62 -1.64
CA ILE A 156 -10.72 -1.29 -1.53
C ILE A 156 -10.70 -0.84 -0.07
N ILE A 157 -9.57 -0.27 0.36
CA ILE A 157 -9.46 0.45 1.61
C ILE A 157 -8.94 1.87 1.35
N VAL A 158 -9.43 2.81 2.13
CA VAL A 158 -9.00 4.21 2.08
C VAL A 158 -8.77 4.70 3.49
N PHE A 159 -7.63 5.35 3.72
CA PHE A 159 -7.27 5.93 5.00
C PHE A 159 -6.38 7.14 4.84
N THR A 160 -6.22 7.90 5.92
CA THR A 160 -5.22 8.97 5.99
C THR A 160 -4.04 8.57 6.84
N ARG A 161 -2.90 9.18 6.54
CA ARG A 161 -1.74 9.27 7.41
C ARG A 161 -1.52 10.74 7.73
N ASN A 162 -1.40 11.06 9.02
CA ASN A 162 -1.30 12.43 9.51
C ASN A 162 0.03 12.64 10.22
N GLY A 163 0.68 13.77 9.93
CA GLY A 163 1.87 14.24 10.64
C GLY A 163 1.50 15.13 11.82
N VAL A 164 2.51 15.61 12.55
CA VAL A 164 2.31 16.60 13.62
C VAL A 164 1.83 17.93 13.07
N ASP A 165 2.30 18.32 11.88
CA ASP A 165 1.77 19.47 11.14
C ASP A 165 0.37 19.14 10.59
N PRO A 166 -0.67 19.92 10.90
CA PRO A 166 -2.04 19.67 10.44
C PRO A 166 -2.20 19.70 8.91
N TYR A 167 -1.23 20.23 8.16
CA TYR A 167 -1.22 20.23 6.70
C TYR A 167 -0.41 19.07 6.10
N ASP A 168 0.41 18.38 6.89
CA ASP A 168 1.11 17.17 6.44
C ASP A 168 0.18 15.97 6.57
N ARG A 169 -0.56 15.72 5.49
CA ARG A 169 -1.52 14.63 5.41
C ARG A 169 -1.40 13.93 4.09
N LEU A 170 -1.45 12.61 4.16
CA LEU A 170 -1.59 11.74 3.01
C LEU A 170 -2.96 11.08 3.03
N LEU A 171 -3.59 11.01 1.86
CA LEU A 171 -4.71 10.14 1.58
C LEU A 171 -4.16 8.93 0.83
N VAL A 172 -4.39 7.74 1.36
CA VAL A 172 -3.93 6.47 0.81
C VAL A 172 -5.13 5.67 0.34
N VAL A 173 -5.06 5.19 -0.90
CA VAL A 173 -6.10 4.39 -1.55
C VAL A 173 -5.45 3.10 -2.03
N CYS A 174 -5.86 1.96 -1.48
CA CYS A 174 -5.41 0.65 -1.92
C CYS A 174 -6.57 -0.08 -2.59
N ASN A 175 -6.32 -0.64 -3.77
CA ASN A 175 -7.24 -1.53 -4.46
C ASN A 175 -6.59 -2.89 -4.63
N PHE A 176 -7.15 -3.88 -3.94
CA PHE A 176 -6.68 -5.25 -3.97
C PHE A 176 -7.54 -6.14 -4.90
N ASP A 177 -8.39 -5.55 -5.72
CA ASP A 177 -9.10 -6.23 -6.80
C ASP A 177 -8.34 -6.06 -8.14
N THR A 178 -8.57 -7.00 -9.04
CA THR A 178 -8.13 -7.01 -10.45
C THR A 178 -8.82 -5.95 -11.32
N ILE A 179 -9.84 -5.27 -10.79
CA ILE A 179 -10.63 -4.28 -11.52
C ILE A 179 -10.16 -2.86 -11.18
N ALA A 180 -9.69 -2.13 -12.18
CA ALA A 180 -9.36 -0.71 -12.05
C ALA A 180 -10.63 0.16 -12.02
N ARG A 181 -10.59 1.31 -11.33
CA ARG A 181 -11.75 2.20 -11.17
C ARG A 181 -11.45 3.57 -11.77
N GLU A 182 -12.10 3.96 -12.87
CA GLU A 182 -11.77 5.21 -13.58
C GLU A 182 -12.25 6.50 -12.91
N ASN A 183 -13.38 6.43 -12.21
CA ASN A 183 -14.07 7.60 -11.66
C ASN A 183 -14.57 7.33 -10.22
N TYR A 184 -13.72 6.67 -9.44
CA TYR A 184 -14.03 6.25 -8.08
C TYR A 184 -14.18 7.46 -7.17
N LYS A 185 -15.31 7.54 -6.47
CA LYS A 185 -15.63 8.64 -5.55
C LYS A 185 -15.17 8.25 -4.16
N ILE A 186 -14.45 9.15 -3.49
CA ILE A 186 -13.89 8.94 -2.16
C ILE A 186 -14.17 10.17 -1.32
N GLY A 187 -14.73 9.99 -0.13
CA GLY A 187 -14.88 11.05 0.86
C GLY A 187 -13.52 11.56 1.33
N VAL A 188 -13.40 12.86 1.60
CA VAL A 188 -12.15 13.44 2.10
C VAL A 188 -12.40 14.30 3.33
N PRO A 189 -11.48 14.30 4.32
CA PRO A 189 -11.72 14.99 5.59
C PRO A 189 -11.63 16.51 5.49
N TYR A 190 -10.89 17.04 4.50
CA TYR A 190 -10.62 18.47 4.38
C TYR A 190 -10.91 18.98 2.98
N ASP A 191 -11.43 20.21 2.90
CA ASP A 191 -11.57 20.93 1.65
C ASP A 191 -10.20 21.32 1.10
N GLY A 192 -9.99 21.26 -0.22
CA GLY A 192 -8.71 21.63 -0.81
C GLY A 192 -8.31 20.76 -2.00
N GLY A 193 -7.00 20.66 -2.23
CA GLY A 193 -6.41 19.85 -3.29
C GLY A 193 -5.80 18.55 -2.76
N TYR A 194 -5.82 17.53 -3.60
CA TYR A 194 -5.16 16.25 -3.35
C TYR A 194 -4.28 15.94 -4.55
N LYS A 195 -2.97 16.04 -4.37
CA LYS A 195 -1.96 15.81 -5.41
C LYS A 195 -1.47 14.38 -5.31
N GLU A 196 -1.64 13.56 -6.34
CA GLU A 196 -1.01 12.23 -6.37
C GLU A 196 0.51 12.39 -6.38
N ILE A 197 1.17 11.80 -5.38
CA ILE A 197 2.63 11.85 -5.22
C ILE A 197 3.28 10.49 -5.44
N PHE A 198 2.51 9.41 -5.34
CA PHE A 198 3.00 8.06 -5.56
C PHE A 198 1.88 7.16 -6.08
N ASN A 199 2.17 6.31 -7.06
CA ASN A 199 1.21 5.37 -7.64
C ASN A 199 1.96 4.13 -8.14
N SER A 200 1.54 2.94 -7.70
CA SER A 200 2.21 1.68 -8.04
C SER A 200 2.07 1.25 -9.51
N ASP A 201 1.08 1.81 -10.21
CA ASP A 201 0.83 1.57 -11.62
C ASP A 201 1.50 2.62 -12.53
N ALA A 202 2.35 3.50 -11.97
CA ALA A 202 3.18 4.37 -12.79
C ALA A 202 4.11 3.55 -13.70
N LYS A 203 4.29 4.01 -14.95
CA LYS A 203 5.12 3.32 -15.96
C LYS A 203 6.57 3.09 -15.53
N VAL A 204 7.11 3.95 -14.66
CA VAL A 204 8.46 3.81 -14.10
C VAL A 204 8.61 2.56 -13.21
N TYR A 205 7.50 1.96 -12.78
CA TYR A 205 7.43 0.72 -12.00
C TYR A 205 6.82 -0.43 -12.80
N GLY A 206 6.80 -0.34 -14.14
CA GLY A 206 6.23 -1.36 -15.01
C GLY A 206 4.70 -1.41 -15.04
N GLY A 207 4.02 -0.38 -14.54
CA GLY A 207 2.56 -0.30 -14.61
C GLY A 207 2.03 0.26 -15.93
N GLU A 208 0.71 0.28 -16.07
CA GLU A 208 0.01 0.69 -17.30
C GLU A 208 -0.13 2.22 -17.41
N GLY A 209 0.06 2.95 -16.31
CA GLY A 209 -0.02 4.40 -16.25
C GLY A 209 -1.40 4.91 -15.84
N PHE A 210 -2.13 4.13 -15.03
CA PHE A 210 -3.42 4.51 -14.46
C PHE A 210 -3.26 5.49 -13.29
N VAL A 211 -2.80 6.71 -13.62
CA VAL A 211 -2.37 7.75 -12.69
C VAL A 211 -3.27 9.00 -12.71
N ASN A 212 -3.19 9.80 -11.65
CA ASN A 212 -3.91 11.05 -11.45
C ASN A 212 -2.98 12.27 -11.56
N GLY A 213 -2.58 12.62 -12.80
CA GLY A 213 -1.57 13.66 -13.03
C GLY A 213 -1.95 15.10 -12.63
N ARG A 214 -3.24 15.42 -12.43
CA ARG A 214 -3.70 16.74 -11.98
C ARG A 214 -4.17 16.70 -10.53
N ILE A 215 -3.91 17.78 -9.79
CA ILE A 215 -4.44 17.97 -8.43
C ILE A 215 -5.96 17.83 -8.46
N LYS A 216 -6.49 16.97 -7.59
CA LYS A 216 -7.92 16.70 -7.43
C LYS A 216 -8.46 17.67 -6.39
N LYS A 217 -9.32 18.58 -6.81
CA LYS A 217 -9.98 19.50 -5.89
C LYS A 217 -11.18 18.80 -5.27
N SER A 218 -11.31 18.89 -3.95
CA SER A 218 -12.51 18.45 -3.25
C SER A 218 -13.73 19.25 -3.73
N LYS A 219 -14.90 18.64 -3.59
CA LYS A 219 -16.19 19.28 -3.83
C LYS A 219 -17.15 18.86 -2.73
N VAL A 220 -18.08 19.74 -2.38
CA VAL A 220 -19.21 19.44 -1.51
C VAL A 220 -20.12 18.44 -2.24
N ASP A 221 -19.91 17.16 -1.98
CA ASP A 221 -20.57 16.03 -2.63
C ASP A 221 -20.36 14.79 -1.74
N GLU A 222 -21.31 14.53 -0.84
CA GLU A 222 -21.13 13.63 0.30
C GLU A 222 -20.72 12.20 -0.10
N CYS A 223 -19.76 11.60 0.60
CA CYS A 223 -19.28 10.23 0.41
C CYS A 223 -18.53 9.76 1.66
N ASP A 224 -18.58 8.47 1.98
CA ASP A 224 -17.89 7.88 3.14
C ASP A 224 -18.17 8.61 4.47
N GLY A 225 -19.39 9.12 4.65
CA GLY A 225 -19.79 9.90 5.83
C GLY A 225 -19.13 11.28 5.92
N ARG A 226 -18.57 11.80 4.83
CA ARG A 226 -17.88 13.10 4.77
C ARG A 226 -18.56 14.03 3.78
N ARG A 227 -18.63 15.31 4.13
CA ARG A 227 -19.24 16.37 3.32
C ARG A 227 -18.59 16.53 1.95
N ASP A 228 -17.26 16.44 1.91
CA ASP A 228 -16.46 16.66 0.73
C ASP A 228 -15.95 15.35 0.14
N SER A 229 -15.81 15.28 -1.19
CA SER A 229 -15.23 14.15 -1.88
C SER A 229 -14.37 14.54 -3.07
N ILE A 230 -13.57 13.59 -3.56
CA ILE A 230 -12.83 13.66 -4.82
C ILE A 230 -13.20 12.48 -5.72
N ARG A 231 -12.95 12.65 -7.03
CA ARG A 231 -13.05 11.56 -8.01
C ARG A 231 -11.70 11.27 -8.64
N ILE A 232 -11.28 10.01 -8.52
CA ILE A 232 -9.94 9.58 -8.92
C ILE A 232 -9.98 8.31 -9.76
N LYS A 233 -8.89 8.11 -10.48
CA LYS A 233 -8.50 6.82 -11.04
C LYS A 233 -7.86 5.99 -9.93
N VAL A 234 -8.27 4.74 -9.75
CA VAL A 234 -7.65 3.77 -8.83
C VAL A 234 -7.15 2.58 -9.65
N PRO A 235 -5.84 2.29 -9.67
CA PRO A 235 -5.31 1.16 -10.44
C PRO A 235 -5.82 -0.19 -9.90
N ALA A 236 -5.90 -1.19 -10.76
CA ALA A 236 -6.11 -2.58 -10.33
C ALA A 236 -4.87 -3.09 -9.58
N LEU A 237 -5.07 -3.87 -8.53
CA LEU A 237 -3.99 -4.48 -7.73
C LEU A 237 -2.89 -3.45 -7.42
N GLY A 238 -3.27 -2.31 -6.86
CA GLY A 238 -2.38 -1.17 -6.75
C GLY A 238 -2.74 -0.20 -5.62
N ILE A 239 -1.90 0.82 -5.50
CA ILE A 239 -2.01 1.85 -4.47
C ILE A 239 -1.78 3.23 -5.10
N SER A 240 -2.53 4.21 -4.63
CA SER A 240 -2.37 5.64 -4.94
C SER A 240 -2.27 6.43 -3.65
N ILE A 241 -1.25 7.29 -3.55
CA ILE A 241 -0.99 8.13 -2.38
C ILE A 241 -1.06 9.58 -2.82
N PHE A 242 -1.92 10.36 -2.15
CA PHE A 242 -2.13 11.76 -2.44
C PHE A 242 -1.68 12.61 -1.25
N ARG A 243 -0.92 13.65 -1.52
CA ARG A 243 -0.64 14.71 -0.54
C ARG A 243 -1.77 15.72 -0.55
N TYR A 244 -2.25 16.07 0.65
CA TYR A 244 -3.15 17.19 0.83
C TYR A 244 -2.47 18.52 0.48
N VAL A 245 -3.20 19.40 -0.18
CA VAL A 245 -2.78 20.74 -0.60
C VAL A 245 -3.85 21.69 -0.09
N PRO A 246 -3.57 22.47 0.96
CA PRO A 246 -4.55 23.40 1.52
C PRO A 246 -5.08 24.37 0.47
N PRO A 247 -6.35 24.79 0.57
CA PRO A 247 -6.89 25.84 -0.30
C PRO A 247 -6.05 27.11 -0.15
N LYS A 248 -5.80 27.80 -1.28
CA LYS A 248 -5.17 29.12 -1.23
C LYS A 248 -6.14 30.08 -0.54
N LYS A 249 -5.68 30.74 0.52
CA LYS A 249 -6.36 31.89 1.12
C LYS A 249 -6.56 33.01 0.11
#